data_AF-A0A2P7AUU9-F1
#
_entry.id   AF-A0A2P7AUU9-F1
#
_cell.length_a   1.000
_cell.length_b   1.000
_cell.length_c   1.000
_cell.angle_alpha   90.00
_cell.angle_beta   90.00
_cell.angle_gamma   90.00
#
_symmetry.space_group_name_H-M   'P 1'
#
loop_
_entity.id
_entity.type
_entity.pdbx_description
1 polymer ?
#
loop_
_entity_poly.entity_id
_entity_poly.type
_entity_poly.pdbx_seq_one_letter_code
_entity_poly.pdbx_strand_id
1 'polypeptide(L)'
;MRRTRMLGIVDSLTYSNDDWMTMQTAHMMASAILQRDPTTHENADRLARMVMKLFDQGLRDPKEIAVAAADQETLVSAIGSQRDSIAC
;
A
#
# COMPACT_ATOMS: atom_id res chain seq x y z
N MET A 1 8.99 39.21 -1.54
CA MET A 1 10.40 38.78 -1.33
C MET A 1 10.42 37.47 -0.57
N ARG A 2 10.99 36.44 -1.21
CA ARG A 2 11.52 35.16 -0.70
C ARG A 2 11.02 34.67 0.67
N ARG A 3 10.00 33.80 0.68
CA ARG A 3 9.82 32.84 1.78
C ARG A 3 10.83 31.71 1.59
N THR A 4 11.86 31.73 2.42
CA THR A 4 12.93 30.75 2.53
C THR A 4 12.35 29.35 2.72
N ARG A 5 12.69 28.47 1.78
CA ARG A 5 12.45 27.02 1.81
C ARG A 5 13.47 26.40 2.77
N MET A 6 13.10 26.11 4.01
CA MET A 6 13.88 25.23 4.91
C MET A 6 13.06 24.82 6.14
N LEU A 7 12.44 23.65 6.05
CA LEU A 7 12.13 22.66 7.11
C LEU A 7 11.14 21.65 6.50
N GLY A 8 11.64 20.81 5.58
CA GLY A 8 10.84 19.86 4.81
C GLY A 8 11.31 18.41 5.00
N ILE A 9 11.65 18.01 6.23
CA ILE A 9 12.17 16.65 6.47
C ILE A 9 11.44 15.87 7.59
N VAL A 10 10.72 16.47 8.56
CA VAL A 10 10.19 15.68 9.69
C VAL A 10 8.80 16.00 10.27
N ASP A 11 8.06 17.01 9.79
CA ASP A 11 6.78 17.40 10.45
C ASP A 11 5.52 16.60 10.04
N SER A 12 5.65 15.55 9.22
CA SER A 12 4.50 14.79 8.72
C SER A 12 4.71 13.27 8.65
N LEU A 13 5.52 12.71 9.56
CA LEU A 13 5.72 11.25 9.66
C LEU A 13 4.59 10.54 10.42
N THR A 14 3.62 11.29 10.93
CA THR A 14 2.46 10.76 11.64
C THR A 14 1.23 10.95 10.76
N TYR A 15 0.70 9.85 10.23
CA TYR A 15 -0.59 9.84 9.56
C TYR A 15 -1.67 10.38 10.50
N SER A 16 -2.57 11.23 9.99
CA SER A 16 -3.78 11.60 10.72
C SER A 16 -4.63 10.35 10.96
N ASN A 17 -5.56 10.41 11.91
CA ASN A 17 -6.53 9.33 12.12
C ASN A 17 -7.35 9.08 10.83
N ASP A 18 -7.71 10.15 10.11
CA ASP A 18 -8.41 10.07 8.83
C ASP A 18 -7.57 9.39 7.73
N ASP A 19 -6.26 9.68 7.71
CA ASP A 19 -5.32 9.05 6.78
C ASP A 19 -5.19 7.55 7.10
N TRP A 20 -5.10 7.21 8.39
CA TRP A 20 -5.08 5.83 8.85
C TRP A 20 -6.37 5.08 8.50
N MET A 21 -7.54 5.69 8.71
CA MET A 21 -8.82 5.10 8.30
C MET A 21 -8.88 4.86 6.80
N THR A 22 -8.43 5.83 5.99
CA THR A 22 -8.38 5.70 4.53
C THR A 22 -7.52 4.51 4.10
N MET A 23 -6.30 4.40 4.66
CA MET A 23 -5.40 3.28 4.37
C MET A 23 -5.95 1.94 4.88
N GLN A 24 -6.55 1.90 6.08
CA GLN A 24 -7.13 0.68 6.62
C GLN A 24 -8.32 0.20 5.79
N THR A 25 -9.20 1.11 5.36
CA THR A 25 -10.30 0.79 4.44
C THR A 25 -9.77 0.28 3.11
N ALA A 26 -8.76 0.93 2.53
CA ALA A 26 -8.13 0.48 1.29
C ALA A 26 -7.53 -0.92 1.42
N HIS A 27 -6.89 -1.23 2.55
CA HIS A 27 -6.32 -2.55 2.82
C HIS A 27 -7.38 -3.65 2.95
N MET A 28 -8.47 -3.39 3.65
CA MET A 28 -9.61 -4.32 3.74
C MET A 28 -10.24 -4.56 2.36
N MET A 29 -10.44 -3.51 1.57
CA MET A 29 -10.99 -3.60 0.22
C MET A 29 -10.06 -4.37 -0.72
N ALA A 30 -8.75 -4.12 -0.68
CA ALA A 30 -7.77 -4.84 -1.48
C ALA A 30 -7.75 -6.34 -1.14
N SER A 31 -7.84 -6.68 0.14
CA SER A 31 -7.92 -8.07 0.60
C SER A 31 -9.20 -8.75 0.12
N ALA A 32 -10.33 -8.04 0.16
CA ALA A 32 -11.59 -8.52 -0.38
C ALA A 32 -11.54 -8.74 -1.91
N ILE A 33 -10.89 -7.84 -2.67
CA ILE A 33 -10.68 -7.99 -4.12
C ILE A 33 -9.86 -9.25 -4.42
N LEU A 34 -8.82 -9.49 -3.64
CA LEU A 34 -7.96 -10.66 -3.79
C LEU A 34 -8.58 -11.96 -3.23
N GLN A 35 -9.77 -11.88 -2.62
CA GLN A 35 -10.41 -12.97 -1.88
C GLN A 35 -9.48 -13.58 -0.81
N ARG A 36 -8.63 -12.74 -0.20
CA ARG A 36 -7.68 -13.12 0.84
C ARG A 36 -8.14 -12.56 2.16
N ASP A 37 -7.80 -13.27 3.23
CA ASP A 37 -8.02 -12.76 4.56
C ASP A 37 -6.94 -11.71 4.91
N PRO A 38 -7.33 -10.49 5.33
CA PRO A 38 -6.41 -9.39 5.60
C PRO A 38 -5.50 -9.62 6.81
N THR A 39 -5.75 -10.63 7.64
CA THR A 39 -5.02 -10.86 8.89
C THR A 39 -4.24 -12.15 8.93
N THR A 40 -4.66 -13.15 8.15
CA THR A 40 -4.08 -14.51 8.19
C THR A 40 -3.27 -14.85 6.95
N HIS A 41 -3.34 -14.03 5.89
CA HIS A 41 -2.58 -14.29 4.67
C HIS A 41 -1.11 -13.86 4.82
N GLU A 42 -0.18 -14.70 4.35
CA GLU A 42 1.28 -14.44 4.41
C GLU A 42 1.69 -13.09 3.78
N ASN A 43 0.94 -12.66 2.77
CA ASN A 43 1.15 -11.40 2.04
C ASN A 43 0.38 -10.19 2.62
N ALA A 44 -0.34 -10.32 3.74
CA ALA A 44 -1.12 -9.23 4.33
C ALA A 44 -0.24 -8.01 4.67
N ASP A 45 0.90 -8.24 5.35
CA ASP A 45 1.87 -7.18 5.68
C ASP A 45 2.44 -6.49 4.44
N ARG A 46 2.65 -7.27 3.38
CA ARG A 46 3.17 -6.78 2.10
C ARG A 46 2.12 -5.90 1.41
N LEU A 47 0.86 -6.31 1.42
CA LEU A 47 -0.26 -5.54 0.90
C LEU A 47 -0.45 -4.24 1.70
N ALA A 48 -0.35 -4.27 3.03
CA ALA A 48 -0.42 -3.08 3.88
C ALA A 48 0.68 -2.05 3.54
N ARG A 49 1.93 -2.51 3.37
CA ARG A 49 3.04 -1.65 2.92
C ARG A 49 2.80 -1.03 1.55
N MET A 50 2.13 -1.75 0.66
CA MET A 50 1.79 -1.27 -0.67
C MET A 50 0.74 -0.16 -0.63
N VAL A 51 -0.30 -0.36 0.19
CA VAL A 51 -1.34 0.65 0.47
C VAL A 51 -0.73 1.94 1.02
N MET A 52 0.16 1.84 2.01
CA MET A 52 0.88 3.00 2.55
C MET A 52 1.70 3.70 1.47
N LYS A 53 2.45 2.95 0.66
CA LYS A 53 3.26 3.52 -0.42
C LYS A 53 2.42 4.23 -1.50
N LEU A 54 1.24 3.71 -1.82
CA LEU A 54 0.31 4.34 -2.78
C LEU A 54 -0.30 5.61 -2.18
N PHE A 55 -0.64 5.58 -0.91
CA PHE A 55 -1.09 6.77 -0.18
C PHE A 55 -0.02 7.87 -0.14
N ASP A 56 1.25 7.50 0.09
CA ASP A 56 2.38 8.43 0.08
C ASP A 56 2.66 9.02 -1.31
N GLN A 57 2.25 8.35 -2.39
CA GLN A 57 2.31 8.87 -3.75
C GLN A 57 1.22 9.93 -4.04
N GLY A 58 0.34 10.18 -3.08
CA GLY A 58 -0.71 11.19 -3.18
C GLY A 58 -2.08 10.64 -3.55
N LEU A 59 -2.25 9.31 -3.63
CA LEU A 59 -3.59 8.74 -3.72
C LEU A 59 -4.31 8.96 -2.38
N ARG A 60 -5.56 9.42 -2.46
CA ARG A 60 -6.41 9.70 -1.29
C ARG A 60 -7.75 8.97 -1.35
N ASP A 61 -8.11 8.40 -2.49
CA ASP A 61 -9.32 7.59 -2.61
C ASP A 61 -9.03 6.14 -2.17
N PRO A 62 -9.72 5.61 -1.14
CA PRO A 62 -9.46 4.28 -0.63
C PRO A 62 -9.76 3.17 -1.65
N LYS A 63 -10.71 3.37 -2.56
CA LYS A 63 -11.05 2.42 -3.61
C LYS A 63 -9.98 2.38 -4.70
N GLU A 64 -9.47 3.54 -5.12
CA GLU A 64 -8.37 3.59 -6.08
C GLU A 64 -7.10 2.93 -5.53
N ILE A 65 -6.77 3.24 -4.26
CA ILE A 65 -5.65 2.60 -3.57
C ILE A 65 -5.85 1.09 -3.50
N ALA A 66 -7.05 0.63 -3.16
CA ALA A 66 -7.34 -0.80 -3.06
C ALA A 66 -7.16 -1.55 -4.37
N VAL A 67 -7.69 -1.01 -5.47
CA VAL A 67 -7.57 -1.61 -6.81
C VAL A 67 -6.11 -1.61 -7.26
N ALA A 68 -5.40 -0.50 -7.10
CA ALA A 68 -3.99 -0.41 -7.46
C ALA A 68 -3.11 -1.35 -6.62
N ALA A 69 -3.37 -1.47 -5.32
CA ALA A 69 -2.66 -2.39 -4.44
C ALA A 69 -2.94 -3.86 -4.82
N ALA A 70 -4.19 -4.21 -5.13
CA ALA A 70 -4.54 -5.57 -5.55
C ALA A 70 -3.92 -5.94 -6.91
N ASP A 71 -3.90 -5.01 -7.87
CA ASP A 71 -3.27 -5.22 -9.18
C ASP A 71 -1.75 -5.42 -9.04
N GLN A 72 -1.08 -4.54 -8.29
CA GLN A 72 0.35 -4.67 -7.99
C GLN A 72 0.68 -5.95 -7.22
N GLU A 73 -0.18 -6.37 -6.29
CA GLU A 73 -0.02 -7.63 -5.56
C GLU A 73 -0.15 -8.84 -6.48
N THR A 74 -1.11 -8.81 -7.41
CA THR A 74 -1.31 -9.86 -8.42
C THR A 74 -0.08 -9.98 -9.33
N LEU A 75 0.46 -8.86 -9.81
CA LEU A 75 1.67 -8.82 -10.63
C LEU A 75 2.88 -9.39 -9.89
N VAL A 76 3.09 -9.01 -8.62
CA VAL A 76 4.26 -9.50 -7.88
C VAL A 76 4.08 -10.95 -7.44
N SER A 77 2.86 -11.39 -7.11
CA SER A 77 2.58 -12.81 -6.88
C SER A 77 2.91 -13.66 -8.11
N ALA A 78 2.65 -13.14 -9.32
CA ALA A 78 3.03 -13.80 -10.57
C ALA A 78 4.55 -13.83 -10.79
N ILE A 79 5.27 -12.77 -10.42
CA ILE A 79 6.75 -12.71 -10.53
C ILE A 79 7.43 -13.60 -9.48
N GLY A 80 6.87 -13.70 -8.27
CA GLY A 80 7.38 -14.57 -7.19
C GLY A 80 7.34 -16.05 -7.58
N SER A 81 6.26 -16.47 -8.23
CA SER A 81 6.08 -17.84 -8.73
C SER A 81 7.13 -18.28 -9.77
N GLN A 82 7.73 -17.35 -10.53
CA GLN A 82 8.81 -17.66 -11.48
C GLN A 82 10.19 -17.86 -10.84
N ARG A 83 10.43 -17.36 -9.63
CA ARG A 83 11.76 -17.41 -8.99
C ARG A 83 12.09 -18.75 -8.34
N ASP A 84 11.08 -19.55 -8.00
CA ASP A 84 11.28 -20.88 -7.42
C ASP A 84 11.61 -21.95 -8.48
N SER A 85 11.51 -21.62 -9.77
CA SER A 85 11.84 -22.53 -10.88
C SER A 85 13.28 -22.42 -11.39
N ILE A 86 14.11 -21.51 -10.83
CA ILE A 86 15.50 -21.28 -11.24
C ILE A 86 16.49 -21.59 -10.10
N ALA A 87 16.14 -22.53 -9.23
CA ALA A 87 17.11 -23.16 -8.34
C ALA A 87 17.27 -24.62 -8.78
N CYS A 88 18.18 -24.83 -9.73
CA CYS A 88 18.81 -26.12 -10.04
C CYS A 88 20.17 -26.18 -9.34
#